data_AF-A0A2Z6SB50-F1
#
_entry.id   AF-A0A2Z6SB50-F1
#
_cell.length_a   1.000
_cell.length_b   1.000
_cell.length_c   1.000
_cell.angle_alpha   90.00
_cell.angle_beta   90.00
_cell.angle_gamma   90.00
#
_symmetry.space_group_name_H-M   'P 1'
#
loop_
_entity.id
_entity.type
_entity.pdbx_description
1 polymer ?
#
loop_
_entity_poly.entity_id
_entity_poly.type
_entity_poly.pdbx_seq_one_letter_code
_entity_poly.pdbx_strand_id
1 'polypeptide(L)'
;MRWKGEAMNVVEGEVMNEIAGDDDHNRREGRNEMLGGVKNKMKGEYIYGGIISFDEQETLEMLKVLDTADQLHLQELVDYLQKYLIENKVEWMEQNFGLVCQTSFKSNSLLELQQFCLDSMTKSPQKIFRSLDFTSFSEKPLVLLIKRDDLQMKEVEIWEHVLKWGLAQNPTLFLDPVTWTDEYFKMMKNTLRSCLPLVRFFSLSSVEFAQKVRPYKKLSEHQLYEDLLNSYLDPNIEPFTS
;
A
#
# COMPACT_ATOMS: atom_id res chain seq x y z
N MET A 1 35.68 -3.60 11.08
CA MET A 1 34.30 -3.10 11.27
C MET A 1 34.29 -1.75 12.02
N ARG A 2 34.79 -0.67 11.40
CA ARG A 2 34.66 0.69 11.99
C ARG A 2 34.44 1.81 10.96
N TRP A 3 34.65 1.53 9.68
CA TRP A 3 34.58 2.52 8.59
C TRP A 3 33.26 2.53 7.81
N LYS A 4 32.30 1.63 8.11
CA LYS A 4 31.04 1.51 7.35
C LYS A 4 29.96 2.56 7.73
N GLY A 5 30.06 3.18 8.92
CA GLY A 5 29.08 4.18 9.39
C GLY A 5 29.51 5.64 9.17
N GLU A 6 30.81 5.94 9.20
CA GLU A 6 31.31 7.33 9.13
C GLU A 6 31.25 7.90 7.71
N ALA A 7 31.47 7.08 6.67
CA ALA A 7 31.40 7.57 5.29
C ALA A 7 29.96 7.92 4.84
N MET A 8 28.95 7.25 5.39
CA MET A 8 27.54 7.53 5.06
C MET A 8 27.06 8.82 5.74
N ASN A 9 27.46 9.05 6.99
CA ASN A 9 27.15 10.29 7.72
C ASN A 9 27.88 11.53 7.16
N VAL A 10 29.09 11.37 6.61
CA VAL A 10 29.83 12.49 6.02
C VAL A 10 29.25 12.87 4.65
N VAL A 11 28.89 11.89 3.82
CA VAL A 11 28.23 12.14 2.53
C VAL A 11 26.80 12.68 2.73
N GLU A 12 26.06 12.20 3.73
CA GLU A 12 24.75 12.76 4.09
C GLU A 12 24.85 14.20 4.62
N GLY A 13 25.81 14.51 5.50
CA GLY A 13 25.91 15.82 6.13
C GLY A 13 26.38 16.94 5.19
N GLU A 14 27.34 16.67 4.30
CA GLU A 14 27.87 17.68 3.37
C GLU A 14 26.93 17.88 2.17
N VAL A 15 26.40 16.79 1.60
CA VAL A 15 25.49 16.87 0.43
C VAL A 15 24.11 17.41 0.81
N MET A 16 23.58 17.12 2.01
CA MET A 16 22.31 17.74 2.46
C MET A 16 22.44 19.25 2.68
N ASN A 17 23.59 19.74 3.13
CA ASN A 17 23.83 21.18 3.27
C ASN A 17 23.93 21.89 1.91
N GLU A 18 24.45 21.23 0.88
CA GLU A 18 24.50 21.78 -0.48
C GLU A 18 23.14 21.73 -1.20
N ILE A 19 22.33 20.70 -0.96
CA ILE A 19 20.95 20.61 -1.46
C ILE A 19 20.03 21.66 -0.80
N ALA A 20 20.31 22.02 0.46
CA ALA A 20 19.59 23.06 1.20
C ALA A 20 20.02 24.50 0.82
N GLY A 21 21.09 24.69 0.04
CA GLY A 21 21.55 25.99 -0.42
C GLY A 21 20.58 26.65 -1.41
N ASP A 22 20.54 27.98 -1.43
CA ASP A 22 19.56 28.78 -2.20
C ASP A 22 19.83 28.84 -3.72
N ASP A 23 20.94 28.25 -4.18
CA ASP A 23 21.43 28.37 -5.57
C ASP A 23 21.16 27.10 -6.41
N ASP A 24 20.49 27.25 -7.57
CA ASP A 24 20.01 26.12 -8.40
C ASP A 24 21.16 25.31 -9.03
N HIS A 25 22.34 25.92 -9.21
CA HIS A 25 23.52 25.24 -9.74
C HIS A 25 24.13 24.25 -8.73
N ASN A 26 24.33 24.67 -7.48
CA ASN A 26 24.85 23.80 -6.42
C ASN A 26 23.89 22.63 -6.14
N ARG A 27 22.57 22.86 -6.19
CA ARG A 27 21.59 21.78 -6.07
C ARG A 27 21.70 20.76 -7.19
N ARG A 28 22.00 21.15 -8.43
CA ARG A 28 22.15 20.17 -9.53
C ARG A 28 23.44 19.37 -9.41
N GLU A 29 24.51 20.01 -8.97
CA GLU A 29 25.82 19.37 -8.81
C GLU A 29 25.80 18.33 -7.68
N GLY A 30 25.31 18.70 -6.49
CA GLY A 30 25.14 17.76 -5.37
C GLY A 30 24.20 16.58 -5.69
N ARG A 31 23.16 16.81 -6.51
CA ARG A 31 22.28 15.74 -7.00
C ARG A 31 23.00 14.73 -7.89
N ASN A 32 23.86 15.22 -8.80
CA ASN A 32 24.63 14.37 -9.70
C ASN A 32 25.70 13.58 -8.96
N GLU A 33 26.34 14.17 -7.95
CA GLU A 33 27.31 13.47 -7.11
C GLU A 33 26.66 12.37 -6.27
N MET A 34 25.51 12.64 -5.63
CA MET A 34 24.76 11.63 -4.88
C MET A 34 24.34 10.46 -5.77
N LEU A 35 23.77 10.75 -6.95
CA LEU A 35 23.37 9.73 -7.92
C LEU A 35 24.57 8.93 -8.43
N GLY A 36 25.70 9.59 -8.70
CA GLY A 36 26.96 8.95 -9.09
C GLY A 36 27.53 8.04 -8.00
N GLY A 37 27.51 8.49 -6.75
CA GLY A 37 27.95 7.72 -5.58
C GLY A 37 27.11 6.47 -5.36
N VAL A 38 25.78 6.60 -5.41
CA VAL A 38 24.85 5.47 -5.28
C VAL A 38 25.03 4.48 -6.43
N LYS A 39 25.08 4.95 -7.68
CA LYS A 39 25.30 4.09 -8.86
C LYS A 39 26.66 3.39 -8.82
N ASN A 40 27.73 4.08 -8.45
CA ASN A 40 29.07 3.50 -8.37
C ASN A 40 29.20 2.51 -7.23
N LYS A 41 28.54 2.72 -6.09
CA LYS A 41 28.48 1.74 -5.00
C LYS A 41 27.78 0.46 -5.46
N MET A 42 26.61 0.59 -6.08
CA MET A 42 25.88 -0.56 -6.63
C MET A 42 26.65 -1.28 -7.76
N LYS A 43 27.39 -0.54 -8.58
CA LYS A 43 28.14 -1.08 -9.72
C LYS A 43 29.50 -1.67 -9.33
N GLY A 44 30.21 -1.06 -8.38
CA GLY A 44 31.51 -1.52 -7.90
C GLY A 44 31.46 -2.88 -7.21
N GLU A 45 30.33 -3.21 -6.59
CA GLU A 45 30.09 -4.49 -5.91
C GLU A 45 29.86 -5.66 -6.88
N TYR A 46 29.51 -5.41 -8.15
CA TYR A 46 29.42 -6.43 -9.19
C TYR A 46 30.79 -6.84 -9.77
N ILE A 47 31.80 -5.97 -9.68
CA ILE A 47 33.05 -6.15 -10.43
C ILE A 47 34.09 -6.97 -9.64
N TYR A 48 33.98 -7.07 -8.31
CA TYR A 48 35.06 -7.62 -7.46
C TYR A 48 34.78 -8.88 -6.63
N GLY A 49 33.73 -9.64 -6.94
CA GLY A 49 33.73 -11.09 -6.61
C GLY A 49 32.43 -11.64 -6.06
N GLY A 50 31.84 -12.58 -6.81
CA GLY A 50 30.94 -13.64 -6.36
C GLY A 50 29.63 -13.18 -5.71
N ILE A 51 28.49 -13.52 -6.34
CA ILE A 51 27.10 -13.34 -5.86
C ILE A 51 27.03 -13.10 -4.35
N ILE A 52 27.03 -11.83 -3.96
CA ILE A 52 26.86 -11.42 -2.57
C ILE A 52 25.36 -11.48 -2.31
N SER A 53 24.92 -12.38 -1.43
CA SER A 53 23.60 -12.24 -0.82
C SER A 53 23.59 -10.92 -0.08
N PHE A 54 22.78 -9.97 -0.55
CA PHE A 54 22.61 -8.71 0.16
C PHE A 54 22.00 -9.00 1.52
N ASP A 55 22.55 -8.37 2.55
CA ASP A 55 21.97 -8.39 3.89
C ASP A 55 20.58 -7.71 3.82
N GLU A 56 19.58 -8.27 4.48
CA GLU A 56 18.23 -7.69 4.59
C GLU A 56 18.29 -6.22 5.02
N GLN A 57 19.31 -5.86 5.83
CA GLN A 57 19.59 -4.50 6.27
C GLN A 57 19.88 -3.55 5.10
N GLU A 58 20.60 -3.99 4.05
CA GLU A 58 20.98 -3.12 2.92
C GLU A 58 19.77 -2.75 2.07
N THR A 59 18.80 -3.66 1.94
CA THR A 59 17.55 -3.39 1.20
C THR A 59 16.64 -2.45 1.97
N LEU A 60 16.62 -2.57 3.30
CA LEU A 60 15.93 -1.62 4.16
C LEU A 60 16.55 -0.21 4.08
N GLU A 61 17.88 -0.09 4.06
CA GLU A 61 18.55 1.20 3.83
C GLU A 61 18.23 1.76 2.44
N MET A 62 18.16 0.92 1.39
CA MET A 62 17.75 1.37 0.05
C MET A 62 16.34 1.96 0.03
N LEU A 63 15.38 1.38 0.76
CA LEU A 63 14.04 1.96 0.89
C LEU A 63 14.06 3.32 1.60
N LYS A 64 14.93 3.51 2.60
CA LYS A 64 15.09 4.82 3.26
C LYS A 64 15.68 5.85 2.31
N VAL A 65 16.73 5.48 1.55
CA VAL A 65 17.32 6.37 0.54
C VAL A 65 16.28 6.74 -0.53
N LEU A 66 15.44 5.79 -0.94
CA LEU A 66 14.33 6.05 -1.87
C LEU A 66 13.33 7.06 -1.30
N ASP A 67 12.92 6.89 -0.04
CA ASP A 67 12.01 7.81 0.66
C ASP A 67 12.62 9.23 0.76
N THR A 68 13.90 9.34 1.10
CA THR A 68 14.63 10.62 1.12
C THR A 68 14.76 11.23 -0.27
N ALA A 69 15.08 10.43 -1.28
CA ALA A 69 15.19 10.88 -2.67
C ALA A 69 13.86 11.43 -3.20
N ASP A 70 12.74 10.79 -2.86
CA ASP A 70 11.39 11.27 -3.20
C ASP A 70 11.06 12.60 -2.51
N GLN A 71 11.34 12.72 -1.20
CA GLN A 71 11.14 13.96 -0.44
C GLN A 71 11.98 15.13 -0.97
N LEU A 72 13.19 14.85 -1.48
CA LEU A 72 14.08 15.82 -2.11
C LEU A 72 13.79 16.03 -3.61
N HIS A 73 12.74 15.41 -4.15
CA HIS A 73 12.34 15.48 -5.56
C HIS A 73 13.46 15.08 -6.55
N LEU A 74 14.24 14.05 -6.19
CA LEU A 74 15.33 13.49 -6.99
C LEU A 74 14.82 12.42 -7.95
N GLN A 75 13.99 12.80 -8.93
CA GLN A 75 13.26 11.85 -9.76
C GLN A 75 14.14 10.80 -10.44
N GLU A 76 15.31 11.17 -10.97
CA GLU A 76 16.23 10.20 -11.61
C GLU A 76 16.74 9.12 -10.63
N LEU A 77 16.98 9.51 -9.38
CA LEU A 77 17.40 8.57 -8.33
C LEU A 77 16.23 7.70 -7.91
N VAL A 78 15.04 8.29 -7.77
CA VAL A 78 13.79 7.58 -7.47
C VAL A 78 13.51 6.50 -8.51
N ASP A 79 13.53 6.85 -9.80
CA ASP A 79 13.28 5.92 -10.91
C ASP A 79 14.33 4.80 -10.93
N TYR A 80 15.61 5.14 -10.74
CA TYR A 80 16.68 4.15 -10.70
C TYR A 80 16.53 3.16 -9.54
N LEU A 81 16.21 3.65 -8.34
CA LEU A 81 16.07 2.82 -7.14
C LEU A 81 14.84 1.91 -7.21
N GLN A 82 13.70 2.41 -7.70
CA GLN A 82 12.50 1.59 -7.89
C GLN A 82 12.78 0.42 -8.84
N LYS A 83 13.36 0.71 -10.01
CA LYS A 83 13.72 -0.31 -10.99
C LYS A 83 14.73 -1.31 -10.43
N TYR A 84 15.76 -0.83 -9.72
CA TYR A 84 16.76 -1.70 -9.10
C TYR A 84 16.14 -2.67 -8.09
N LEU A 85 15.24 -2.18 -7.22
CA LEU A 85 14.52 -3.00 -6.24
C LEU A 85 13.68 -4.07 -6.94
N ILE A 86 12.94 -3.71 -7.99
CA ILE A 86 12.10 -4.65 -8.76
C ILE A 86 12.92 -5.68 -9.50
N GLU A 87 14.06 -5.31 -10.08
CA GLU A 87 14.88 -6.25 -10.86
C GLU A 87 15.74 -7.17 -9.99
N ASN A 88 16.18 -6.69 -8.82
CA ASN A 88 17.23 -7.37 -8.05
C ASN A 88 16.81 -7.80 -6.63
N LYS A 89 15.69 -7.31 -6.11
CA LYS A 89 15.25 -7.50 -4.70
C LYS A 89 13.84 -8.06 -4.56
N VAL A 90 13.26 -8.63 -5.61
CA VAL A 90 11.89 -9.19 -5.58
C VAL A 90 11.65 -10.17 -4.44
N GLU A 91 12.56 -11.12 -4.19
CA GLU A 91 12.37 -12.10 -3.11
C GLU A 91 12.27 -11.43 -1.74
N TRP A 92 13.14 -10.44 -1.48
CA TRP A 92 13.11 -9.66 -0.25
C TRP A 92 11.83 -8.81 -0.16
N MET A 93 11.41 -8.21 -1.28
CA MET A 93 10.18 -7.40 -1.33
C MET A 93 8.93 -8.25 -1.11
N GLU A 94 8.89 -9.49 -1.59
CA GLU A 94 7.78 -10.42 -1.32
C GLU A 94 7.72 -10.82 0.15
N GLN A 95 8.88 -11.02 0.80
CA GLN A 95 8.95 -11.29 2.24
C GLN A 95 8.56 -10.07 3.09
N ASN A 96 8.88 -8.86 2.61
CA ASN A 96 8.62 -7.58 3.29
C ASN A 96 7.49 -6.79 2.62
N PHE A 97 6.53 -7.50 2.04
CA PHE A 97 5.52 -6.91 1.15
C PHE A 97 4.75 -5.76 1.80
N GLY A 98 4.39 -5.90 3.08
CA GLY A 98 3.68 -4.87 3.81
C GLY A 98 4.44 -3.55 3.88
N LEU A 99 5.74 -3.62 4.19
CA LEU A 99 6.64 -2.47 4.26
C LEU A 99 6.83 -1.83 2.88
N VAL A 100 7.05 -2.62 1.84
CA VAL A 100 7.22 -2.13 0.46
C VAL A 100 5.98 -1.39 0.01
N CYS A 101 4.79 -1.97 0.21
CA CYS A 101 3.56 -1.32 -0.21
C CYS A 101 3.27 -0.07 0.62
N GLN A 102 3.44 -0.13 1.93
CA GLN A 102 3.30 1.05 2.79
C GLN A 102 4.21 2.19 2.29
N THR A 103 5.47 1.90 1.96
CA THR A 103 6.42 2.89 1.45
C THR A 103 5.99 3.43 0.09
N SER A 104 5.64 2.54 -0.85
CA SER A 104 5.21 2.92 -2.20
C SER A 104 3.99 3.84 -2.22
N PHE A 105 3.05 3.67 -1.30
CA PHE A 105 1.81 4.45 -1.25
C PHE A 105 1.89 5.72 -0.40
N LYS A 106 3.03 6.01 0.26
CA LYS A 106 3.26 7.30 0.94
C LYS A 106 3.36 8.46 -0.04
N SER A 107 3.88 8.21 -1.24
CA SER A 107 4.14 9.22 -2.25
C SER A 107 3.50 8.88 -3.58
N ASN A 108 3.16 9.90 -4.37
CA ASN A 108 2.65 9.72 -5.73
C ASN A 108 3.78 9.48 -6.76
N SER A 109 5.05 9.68 -6.42
CA SER A 109 6.18 9.53 -7.35
C SER A 109 6.68 8.09 -7.47
N LEU A 110 6.28 7.20 -6.54
CA LEU A 110 6.73 5.81 -6.47
C LEU A 110 5.85 4.86 -7.31
N LEU A 111 5.55 5.24 -8.54
CA LEU A 111 4.57 4.55 -9.39
C LEU A 111 4.97 3.11 -9.75
N GLU A 112 6.26 2.84 -9.98
CA GLU A 112 6.72 1.49 -10.35
C GLU A 112 6.54 0.51 -9.18
N LEU A 113 6.87 0.94 -7.95
CA LEU A 113 6.65 0.12 -6.76
C LEU A 113 5.16 -0.04 -6.44
N GLN A 114 4.34 0.99 -6.66
CA GLN A 114 2.89 0.86 -6.52
C GLN A 114 2.33 -0.17 -7.49
N GLN A 115 2.77 -0.14 -8.75
CA GLN A 115 2.35 -1.12 -9.75
C GLN A 115 2.81 -2.53 -9.38
N PHE A 116 4.06 -2.70 -8.94
CA PHE A 116 4.57 -3.97 -8.42
C PHE A 116 3.68 -4.52 -7.29
N CYS A 117 3.31 -3.66 -6.34
CA CYS A 117 2.40 -4.02 -5.24
C CYS A 117 1.03 -4.45 -5.75
N LEU A 118 0.39 -3.67 -6.62
CA LEU A 118 -0.93 -3.98 -7.17
C LEU A 118 -0.94 -5.28 -8.00
N ASP A 119 0.10 -5.50 -8.80
CA ASP A 119 0.25 -6.72 -9.60
C ASP A 119 0.42 -7.95 -8.70
N SER A 120 1.21 -7.83 -7.64
CA SER A 120 1.41 -8.88 -6.64
C SER A 120 0.11 -9.21 -5.88
N MET A 121 -0.66 -8.18 -5.50
CA MET A 121 -1.98 -8.36 -4.89
C MET A 121 -2.96 -9.04 -5.81
N THR A 122 -2.94 -8.73 -7.11
CA THR A 122 -3.83 -9.33 -8.11
C THR A 122 -3.50 -10.82 -8.32
N LYS A 123 -2.21 -11.17 -8.36
CA LYS A 123 -1.74 -12.55 -8.56
C LYS A 123 -2.02 -13.47 -7.37
N SER A 124 -2.03 -12.94 -6.15
CA SER A 124 -2.20 -13.74 -4.93
C SER A 124 -2.91 -12.97 -3.81
N PRO A 125 -4.17 -12.54 -4.02
CA PRO A 125 -4.87 -11.68 -3.07
C PRO A 125 -4.99 -12.34 -1.70
N GLN A 126 -5.28 -13.63 -1.67
CA GLN A 126 -5.37 -14.43 -0.44
C GLN A 126 -4.09 -14.37 0.41
N LYS A 127 -2.90 -14.33 -0.20
CA LYS A 127 -1.64 -14.25 0.56
C LYS A 127 -1.50 -12.88 1.22
N ILE A 128 -1.86 -11.82 0.50
CA ILE A 128 -1.74 -10.44 0.98
C ILE A 128 -2.74 -10.16 2.09
N PHE A 129 -4.00 -10.49 1.87
CA PHE A 129 -5.06 -10.26 2.86
C PHE A 129 -4.86 -11.08 4.15
N ARG A 130 -4.13 -12.20 4.07
CA ARG A 130 -3.73 -13.01 5.24
C ARG A 130 -2.45 -12.54 5.92
N SER A 131 -1.64 -11.69 5.28
CA SER A 131 -0.44 -11.15 5.93
C SER A 131 -0.85 -10.24 7.08
N LEU A 132 -0.08 -10.27 8.17
CA LEU A 132 -0.33 -9.45 9.35
C LEU A 132 -0.28 -7.94 9.05
N ASP A 133 0.31 -7.55 7.93
CA ASP A 133 0.58 -6.15 7.61
C ASP A 133 -0.59 -5.44 6.92
N PHE A 134 -1.57 -6.16 6.37
CA PHE A 134 -2.63 -5.53 5.58
C PHE A 134 -3.48 -4.53 6.38
N THR A 135 -3.71 -4.79 7.67
CA THR A 135 -4.44 -3.84 8.53
C THR A 135 -3.65 -2.56 8.84
N SER A 136 -2.34 -2.53 8.53
CA SER A 136 -1.49 -1.34 8.68
C SER A 136 -1.50 -0.44 7.44
N PHE A 137 -2.14 -0.87 6.34
CA PHE A 137 -2.19 -0.10 5.10
C PHE A 137 -2.99 1.19 5.29
N SER A 138 -2.55 2.25 4.63
CA SER A 138 -3.38 3.43 4.44
C SER A 138 -4.56 3.12 3.53
N GLU A 139 -5.61 3.96 3.54
CA GLU A 139 -6.85 3.72 2.79
C GLU A 139 -6.62 3.62 1.27
N LYS A 140 -5.65 4.36 0.73
CA LYS A 140 -5.38 4.46 -0.71
C LYS A 140 -5.08 3.10 -1.38
N PRO A 141 -4.11 2.30 -0.92
CA PRO A 141 -3.88 0.95 -1.45
C PRO A 141 -5.13 0.06 -1.39
N LEU A 142 -5.90 0.14 -0.30
CA LEU A 142 -7.13 -0.62 -0.15
C LEU A 142 -8.15 -0.26 -1.24
N VAL A 143 -8.39 1.04 -1.44
CA VAL A 143 -9.29 1.57 -2.48
C VAL A 143 -8.87 1.13 -3.87
N LEU A 144 -7.58 1.19 -4.19
CA LEU A 144 -7.06 0.75 -5.48
C LEU A 144 -7.24 -0.76 -5.70
N LEU A 145 -7.10 -1.55 -4.64
CA LEU A 145 -7.26 -3.00 -4.71
C LEU A 145 -8.71 -3.42 -4.94
N ILE A 146 -9.65 -2.89 -4.15
CA ILE A 146 -11.08 -3.26 -4.23
C ILE A 146 -11.75 -2.76 -5.51
N LYS A 147 -11.22 -1.71 -6.14
CA LYS A 147 -11.73 -1.18 -7.42
C LYS A 147 -11.46 -2.12 -8.60
N ARG A 148 -10.53 -3.07 -8.49
CA ARG A 148 -10.11 -3.92 -9.60
C ARG A 148 -11.16 -4.99 -9.93
N ASP A 149 -11.42 -5.19 -11.22
CA ASP A 149 -12.30 -6.27 -11.72
C ASP A 149 -11.57 -7.61 -11.88
N ASP A 150 -10.23 -7.59 -11.97
CA ASP A 150 -9.40 -8.78 -12.23
C ASP A 150 -8.90 -9.50 -10.97
N LEU A 151 -9.32 -9.04 -9.78
CA LEU A 151 -8.96 -9.62 -8.51
C LEU A 151 -9.55 -11.02 -8.37
N GLN A 152 -8.69 -12.04 -8.28
CA GLN A 152 -9.11 -13.45 -8.13
C GLN A 152 -9.54 -13.77 -6.69
N MET A 153 -10.60 -13.11 -6.22
CA MET A 153 -11.16 -13.23 -4.86
C MET A 153 -12.69 -13.03 -4.90
N LYS A 154 -13.44 -13.73 -4.05
CA LYS A 154 -14.89 -13.51 -3.99
C LYS A 154 -15.19 -12.16 -3.35
N GLU A 155 -16.23 -11.49 -3.83
CA GLU A 155 -16.64 -10.18 -3.29
C GLU A 155 -16.97 -10.23 -1.79
N VAL A 156 -17.54 -11.34 -1.30
CA VAL A 156 -17.76 -11.52 0.16
C VAL A 156 -16.45 -11.53 0.95
N GLU A 157 -15.38 -12.10 0.40
CA GLU A 157 -14.07 -12.11 1.07
C GLU A 157 -13.48 -10.70 1.06
N ILE A 158 -13.63 -9.95 -0.03
CA ILE A 158 -13.22 -8.55 -0.10
C ILE A 158 -13.92 -7.75 1.01
N TRP A 159 -15.25 -7.90 1.13
CA TRP A 159 -16.03 -7.26 2.18
C TRP A 159 -15.53 -7.58 3.60
N GLU A 160 -15.25 -8.84 3.89
CA GLU A 160 -14.71 -9.26 5.19
C GLU A 160 -13.35 -8.61 5.50
N HIS A 161 -12.48 -8.47 4.50
CA HIS A 161 -11.19 -7.81 4.69
C HIS A 161 -11.31 -6.30 4.84
N VAL A 162 -12.23 -5.65 4.11
CA VAL A 162 -12.55 -4.23 4.29
C VAL A 162 -13.06 -3.97 5.71
N LEU A 163 -13.96 -4.83 6.22
CA LEU A 163 -14.42 -4.77 7.60
C LEU A 163 -13.27 -4.96 8.60
N LYS A 164 -12.40 -5.96 8.40
CA LYS A 164 -11.24 -6.21 9.25
C LYS A 164 -10.29 -5.01 9.29
N TRP A 165 -10.05 -4.38 8.14
CA TRP A 165 -9.26 -3.15 8.05
C TRP A 165 -9.93 -2.00 8.81
N GLY A 166 -11.22 -1.77 8.59
CA GLY A 166 -11.98 -0.71 9.28
C GLY A 166 -12.00 -0.87 10.81
N LEU A 167 -12.11 -2.10 11.31
CA LEU A 167 -12.00 -2.41 12.73
C LEU A 167 -10.60 -2.10 13.28
N ALA A 168 -9.55 -2.43 12.54
CA ALA A 168 -8.18 -2.15 12.96
C ALA A 168 -7.88 -0.64 13.04
N GLN A 169 -8.50 0.17 12.19
CA GLN A 169 -8.39 1.64 12.26
C GLN A 169 -9.18 2.24 13.44
N ASN A 170 -10.12 1.49 14.02
CA ASN A 170 -10.97 1.95 15.12
C ASN A 170 -10.87 0.97 16.31
N PRO A 171 -9.77 0.97 17.07
CA PRO A 171 -9.49 -0.04 18.09
C PRO A 171 -10.48 -0.05 19.27
N THR A 172 -11.31 0.99 19.40
CA THR A 172 -12.39 1.07 20.40
C THR A 172 -13.67 0.36 19.98
N LEU A 173 -13.78 -0.07 18.71
CA LEU A 173 -14.92 -0.83 18.21
C LEU A 173 -14.81 -2.31 18.58
N PHE A 174 -15.94 -2.88 18.99
CA PHE A 174 -16.07 -4.32 19.22
C PHE A 174 -16.27 -5.07 17.90
N LEU A 175 -15.89 -6.34 17.86
CA LEU A 175 -16.08 -7.19 16.67
C LEU A 175 -17.57 -7.42 16.33
N ASP A 176 -18.46 -7.44 17.33
CA ASP A 176 -19.86 -7.78 17.15
C ASP A 176 -20.73 -6.53 16.86
N PRO A 177 -21.24 -6.36 15.63
CA PRO A 177 -22.08 -5.22 15.25
C PRO A 177 -23.43 -5.18 15.99
N VAL A 178 -23.88 -6.28 16.60
CA VAL A 178 -25.11 -6.30 17.42
C VAL A 178 -24.97 -5.38 18.63
N THR A 179 -23.76 -5.20 19.14
CA THR A 179 -23.46 -4.39 20.32
C THR A 179 -23.17 -2.92 19.99
N TRP A 180 -23.19 -2.54 18.71
CA TRP A 180 -22.75 -1.22 18.28
C TRP A 180 -23.81 -0.14 18.53
N THR A 181 -23.36 0.98 19.11
CA THR A 181 -24.12 2.22 19.20
C THR A 181 -24.14 2.94 17.85
N ASP A 182 -25.03 3.92 17.69
CA ASP A 182 -25.08 4.71 16.45
C ASP A 182 -23.78 5.51 16.22
N GLU A 183 -23.10 5.95 17.27
CA GLU A 183 -21.79 6.60 17.17
C GLU A 183 -20.71 5.64 16.66
N TYR A 184 -20.74 4.37 17.07
CA TYR A 184 -19.83 3.34 16.55
C TYR A 184 -20.08 3.04 15.07
N PHE A 185 -21.35 2.95 14.64
CA PHE A 185 -21.67 2.83 13.22
C PHE A 185 -21.21 4.05 12.42
N LYS A 186 -21.38 5.26 12.95
CA LYS A 186 -20.94 6.50 12.31
C LYS A 186 -19.42 6.54 12.16
N MET A 187 -18.68 6.15 13.19
CA MET A 187 -17.22 6.04 13.16
C MET A 187 -16.75 5.08 12.07
N MET A 188 -17.28 3.86 12.07
CA MET A 188 -16.94 2.86 11.04
C MET A 188 -17.33 3.31 9.63
N LYS A 189 -18.51 3.94 9.46
CA LYS A 189 -18.97 4.46 8.17
C LYS A 189 -18.04 5.54 7.64
N ASN A 190 -17.52 6.41 8.50
CA ASN A 190 -16.54 7.43 8.12
C ASN A 190 -15.22 6.80 7.69
N THR A 191 -14.72 5.80 8.41
CA THR A 191 -13.49 5.06 8.05
C THR A 191 -13.62 4.34 6.72
N LEU A 192 -14.77 3.73 6.46
CA LEU A 192 -15.00 2.97 5.23
C LEU A 192 -15.62 3.80 4.10
N ARG A 193 -15.67 5.12 4.22
CA ARG A 193 -16.42 5.99 3.30
C ARG A 193 -16.02 5.81 1.84
N SER A 194 -14.72 5.68 1.55
CA SER A 194 -14.23 5.49 0.18
C SER A 194 -14.33 4.04 -0.29
N CYS A 195 -14.42 3.09 0.63
CA CYS A 195 -14.45 1.67 0.34
C CYS A 195 -15.88 1.15 0.09
N LEU A 196 -16.87 1.62 0.85
CA LEU A 196 -18.25 1.14 0.78
C LEU A 196 -18.85 1.20 -0.65
N PRO A 197 -18.67 2.28 -1.43
CA PRO A 197 -19.22 2.35 -2.79
C PRO A 197 -18.53 1.42 -3.78
N LEU A 198 -17.35 0.89 -3.45
CA LEU A 198 -16.56 0.05 -4.35
C LEU A 198 -16.84 -1.44 -4.16
N VAL A 199 -17.47 -1.83 -3.06
CA VAL A 199 -17.86 -3.23 -2.80
C VAL A 199 -19.11 -3.55 -3.60
N ARG A 200 -19.04 -4.59 -4.43
CA ARG A 200 -20.12 -5.00 -5.34
C ARG A 200 -21.17 -5.84 -4.62
N PHE A 201 -21.91 -5.24 -3.68
CA PHE A 201 -22.86 -5.98 -2.82
C PHE A 201 -23.91 -6.81 -3.58
N PHE A 202 -24.26 -6.44 -4.81
CA PHE A 202 -25.19 -7.18 -5.68
C PHE A 202 -24.61 -8.49 -6.25
N SER A 203 -23.29 -8.70 -6.20
CA SER A 203 -22.67 -9.94 -6.67
C SER A 203 -22.58 -11.02 -5.58
N LEU A 204 -23.04 -10.73 -4.35
CA LEU A 204 -23.06 -11.70 -3.27
C LEU A 204 -24.23 -12.67 -3.46
N SER A 205 -24.16 -13.85 -2.85
CA SER A 205 -25.34 -14.69 -2.69
C SER A 205 -26.25 -14.15 -1.58
N SER A 206 -27.53 -14.51 -1.60
CA SER A 206 -28.48 -14.14 -0.55
C SER A 206 -28.04 -14.63 0.85
N VAL A 207 -27.36 -15.78 0.92
CA VAL A 207 -26.80 -16.34 2.16
C VAL A 207 -25.63 -15.49 2.65
N GLU A 208 -24.69 -15.13 1.78
CA GLU A 208 -23.56 -14.27 2.12
C GLU A 208 -24.03 -12.88 2.56
N PHE A 209 -24.97 -12.28 1.84
CA PHE A 209 -25.60 -11.02 2.23
C PHE A 209 -26.24 -11.09 3.62
N ALA A 210 -27.08 -12.10 3.86
CA ALA A 210 -27.79 -12.25 5.13
C ALA A 210 -26.86 -12.47 6.33
N GLN A 211 -25.73 -13.17 6.14
CA GLN A 211 -24.81 -13.50 7.22
C GLN A 211 -23.71 -12.45 7.43
N LYS A 212 -23.24 -11.81 6.36
CA LYS A 212 -22.01 -10.99 6.39
C LYS A 212 -22.27 -9.49 6.20
N VAL A 213 -23.32 -9.10 5.47
CA VAL A 213 -23.62 -7.69 5.19
C VAL A 213 -24.73 -7.18 6.09
N ARG A 214 -25.81 -7.95 6.24
CA ARG A 214 -27.00 -7.58 7.03
C ARG A 214 -26.70 -7.18 8.49
N PRO A 215 -25.76 -7.81 9.22
CA PRO A 215 -25.41 -7.36 10.58
C PRO A 215 -24.90 -5.91 10.61
N TYR A 216 -24.32 -5.43 9.52
CA TYR A 216 -23.76 -4.09 9.36
C TYR A 216 -24.67 -3.14 8.55
N LYS A 217 -25.96 -3.44 8.41
CA LYS A 217 -26.91 -2.66 7.58
C LYS A 217 -26.88 -1.14 7.80
N LYS A 218 -26.58 -0.68 9.02
CA LYS A 218 -26.47 0.75 9.37
C LYS A 218 -25.26 1.46 8.71
N LEU A 219 -24.31 0.73 8.15
CA LEU A 219 -23.20 1.29 7.37
C LEU A 219 -23.66 1.74 5.98
N SER A 220 -24.65 1.08 5.41
CA SER A 220 -25.22 1.41 4.10
C SER A 220 -26.19 2.59 4.19
N GLU A 221 -26.39 3.29 3.08
CA GLU A 221 -27.53 4.21 2.97
C GLU A 221 -28.83 3.42 2.94
N HIS A 222 -29.89 3.97 3.53
CA HIS A 222 -31.17 3.27 3.66
C HIS A 222 -31.69 2.82 2.30
N GLN A 223 -31.66 3.69 1.29
CA GLN A 223 -32.14 3.37 -0.05
C GLN A 223 -31.33 2.22 -0.69
N LEU A 224 -30.00 2.31 -0.67
CA LEU A 224 -29.12 1.26 -1.17
C LEU A 224 -29.38 -0.09 -0.50
N TYR A 225 -29.59 -0.09 0.82
CA TYR A 225 -29.88 -1.32 1.55
C TYR A 225 -31.23 -1.94 1.17
N GLU A 226 -32.27 -1.12 1.00
CA GLU A 226 -33.59 -1.60 0.57
C GLU A 226 -33.54 -2.13 -0.87
N ASP A 227 -32.85 -1.44 -1.78
CA ASP A 227 -32.68 -1.90 -3.17
C ASP A 227 -31.93 -3.24 -3.22
N LEU A 228 -30.87 -3.36 -2.41
CA LEU A 228 -30.12 -4.60 -2.25
C LEU A 228 -30.99 -5.72 -1.68
N LEU A 229 -31.75 -5.45 -0.62
CA LEU A 229 -32.67 -6.42 -0.02
C LEU A 229 -33.72 -6.90 -1.03
N ASN A 230 -34.32 -5.97 -1.78
CA ASN A 230 -35.33 -6.28 -2.79
C ASN A 230 -34.76 -7.16 -3.91
N SER A 231 -33.53 -6.89 -4.37
CA SER A 231 -32.87 -7.73 -5.40
C SER A 231 -32.70 -9.20 -4.98
N TYR A 232 -32.58 -9.47 -3.68
CA TYR A 232 -32.50 -10.84 -3.15
C TYR A 232 -33.87 -11.47 -2.85
N LEU A 233 -34.92 -10.68 -2.68
CA LEU A 233 -36.28 -11.15 -2.40
C LEU A 233 -37.07 -11.42 -3.68
N ASP A 234 -36.85 -10.63 -4.73
CA ASP A 234 -37.44 -10.82 -6.06
C ASP A 234 -36.36 -10.70 -7.14
N PRO A 235 -35.94 -11.82 -7.76
CA PRO A 235 -34.90 -11.81 -8.79
C PRO A 235 -35.32 -11.12 -10.09
N ASN A 236 -36.58 -10.70 -10.23
CA ASN A 236 -37.07 -9.93 -11.39
C ASN A 236 -36.90 -8.41 -11.23
N ILE A 237 -36.46 -7.93 -10.05
CA ILE A 237 -36.17 -6.51 -9.81
C ILE A 237 -34.72 -6.25 -10.25
N GLU A 238 -34.53 -5.56 -11.38
CA GLU A 238 -33.19 -5.11 -11.76
C GLU A 238 -32.69 -4.05 -10.76
N PRO A 239 -31.46 -4.20 -10.23
CA PRO A 239 -30.89 -3.18 -9.37
C PRO A 239 -30.62 -1.91 -10.19
N PHE A 240 -31.04 -0.75 -9.66
CA PHE A 240 -30.70 0.53 -10.26
C PHE A 240 -29.17 0.72 -10.19
N THR A 241 -28.50 0.63 -11.34
CA THR A 241 -27.07 0.95 -11.45
C THR A 241 -26.89 2.47 -11.32
N SER A 242 -26.12 2.90 -10.32
CA SER A 242 -25.49 4.23 -10.29
C SER A 242 -24.02 4.12 -10.68
#